data_AF-A0A3P6R8H7-F1
#
_entry.id   AF-A0A3P6R8H7-F1
#
_cell.length_a   1.000
_cell.length_b   1.000
_cell.length_c   1.000
_cell.angle_alpha   90.00
_cell.angle_beta   90.00
_cell.angle_gamma   90.00
#
_symmetry.space_group_name_H-M   'P 1'
#
loop_
_entity.id
_entity.type
_entity.pdbx_description
1 polymer ?
#
loop_
_entity_poly.entity_id
_entity_poly.type
_entity_poly.pdbx_seq_one_letter_code
_entity_poly.pdbx_strand_id
1 'polypeptide(L)'
;MAKKIEFIICQCKPNAQDKHFEWFSNSFFRGPDGPSLRAETIRYVQYFFKPDMPAHVLEARGHFLYYLLTSIPPNSDVEQQWCKTVVWFDWLTYDPHTSVQFIEPVMSMIRIALANLPSKATAMLEYVCKSVSLIYPARTELFKKAANDAMQAVHEYYQGGLPALLDNPRIERSIRELVRETFSDYFARNAAAPPPLIPPPVSAPQLTAPPPQPPVTRPQSLPATTTAPANSNHTTSSRERGRSKDKEKNKENEKDDKERVKQNKTPSPPNGTVISPKVDEPVTLQAKKKERTKEIDELVEQLRDDFKTTMVTL
;
A
#
# COMPACT_ATOMS: atom_id res chain seq x y z
N MET A 1 20.61 5.83 -6.74
CA MET A 1 19.34 6.29 -6.17
C MET A 1 18.83 5.34 -5.08
N ALA A 2 18.63 4.05 -5.40
CA ALA A 2 18.16 2.99 -4.48
C ALA A 2 18.74 3.04 -3.05
N LYS A 3 20.07 2.96 -2.87
CA LYS A 3 20.71 3.02 -1.54
C LYS A 3 20.31 4.24 -0.68
N LYS A 4 20.03 5.39 -1.31
CA LYS A 4 19.57 6.59 -0.59
C LYS A 4 18.11 6.46 -0.16
N ILE A 5 17.26 5.87 -1.00
CA ILE A 5 15.86 5.55 -0.66
C ILE A 5 15.85 4.56 0.51
N GLU A 6 16.61 3.46 0.40
CA GLU A 6 16.73 2.45 1.45
C GLU A 6 17.22 3.05 2.77
N PHE A 7 18.21 3.94 2.73
CA PHE A 7 18.67 4.65 3.93
C PHE A 7 17.54 5.47 4.56
N ILE A 8 16.77 6.22 3.77
CA ILE A 8 15.67 7.05 4.29
C ILE A 8 14.57 6.17 4.90
N ILE A 9 14.18 5.09 4.23
CA ILE A 9 13.09 4.23 4.66
C ILE A 9 13.51 3.36 5.86
N CYS A 10 14.72 2.80 5.85
CA CYS A 10 15.14 1.81 6.84
C CYS A 10 15.89 2.38 8.04
N GLN A 11 16.54 3.54 7.91
CA GLN A 11 17.50 4.04 8.91
C GLN A 11 17.10 5.40 9.50
N CYS A 12 16.36 6.23 8.75
CA CYS A 12 15.95 7.54 9.26
C CYS A 12 14.76 7.42 10.21
N LYS A 13 14.89 8.08 11.37
CA LYS A 13 13.77 8.31 12.29
C LYS A 13 12.69 9.15 11.59
N PRO A 14 11.39 8.95 11.92
CA PRO A 14 10.29 9.66 11.26
C PRO A 14 10.46 11.18 11.17
N ASN A 15 10.98 11.81 12.23
CA ASN A 15 11.20 13.26 12.31
C ASN A 15 12.42 13.79 11.52
N ALA A 16 13.19 12.92 10.88
CA ALA A 16 14.32 13.29 10.02
C ALA A 16 14.07 12.92 8.55
N GLN A 17 13.06 12.09 8.26
CA GLN A 17 12.76 11.64 6.90
C GLN A 17 12.40 12.79 5.97
N ASP A 18 11.73 13.82 6.47
CA ASP A 18 11.37 15.05 5.75
C ASP A 18 12.59 15.77 5.16
N LYS A 19 13.62 16.03 5.99
CA LYS A 19 14.85 16.73 5.57
C LYS A 19 15.67 15.91 4.60
N HIS A 20 15.77 14.60 4.84
CA HIS A 20 16.49 13.71 3.93
C HIS A 20 15.74 13.57 2.60
N PHE A 21 14.41 13.53 2.62
CA PHE A 21 13.60 13.54 1.42
C PHE A 21 13.76 14.86 0.65
N GLU A 22 13.78 16.01 1.32
CA GLU A 22 14.00 17.30 0.65
C GLU A 22 15.32 17.32 -0.11
N TRP A 23 16.42 16.90 0.52
CA TRP A 23 17.71 16.77 -0.15
C TRP A 23 17.67 15.78 -1.32
N PHE A 24 17.01 14.64 -1.12
CA PHE A 24 16.86 13.62 -2.15
C PHE A 24 16.09 14.19 -3.36
N SER A 25 14.94 14.82 -3.13
CA SER A 25 14.10 15.45 -4.13
C SER A 25 14.87 16.52 -4.92
N ASN A 26 15.60 17.40 -4.22
CA ASN A 26 16.42 18.43 -4.85
C ASN A 26 17.55 17.86 -5.71
N SER A 27 18.06 16.67 -5.36
CA SER A 27 19.15 16.02 -6.09
C SER A 27 18.69 15.27 -7.33
N PHE A 28 17.45 14.76 -7.34
CA PHE A 28 17.01 13.79 -8.36
C PHE A 28 15.80 14.23 -9.18
N PHE A 29 14.93 15.10 -8.67
CA PHE A 29 13.67 15.45 -9.31
C PHE A 29 13.64 16.85 -9.94
N ARG A 30 14.71 17.64 -9.81
CA ARG A 30 14.80 18.99 -10.40
C ARG A 30 15.25 19.02 -11.87
N GLY A 31 15.84 17.93 -12.35
CA GLY A 31 16.30 17.82 -13.74
C GLY A 31 15.16 17.55 -14.72
N PRO A 32 15.44 17.58 -16.04
CA PRO A 32 14.43 17.28 -17.07
C PRO A 32 13.85 15.86 -16.94
N ASP A 33 14.66 14.89 -16.49
CA ASP A 33 14.21 13.51 -16.24
C ASP A 33 13.53 13.33 -14.87
N GLY A 34 13.42 14.40 -14.09
CA GLY A 34 12.89 14.39 -12.72
C GLY A 34 11.50 13.76 -12.61
N PRO A 35 10.51 14.15 -13.44
CA PRO A 35 9.18 13.55 -13.44
C PRO A 35 9.18 12.04 -13.67
N SER A 36 9.92 11.56 -14.66
CA SER A 36 10.04 10.13 -14.95
C SER A 36 10.74 9.38 -13.81
N LEU A 37 11.82 9.94 -13.26
CA LEU A 37 12.52 9.37 -12.12
C LEU A 37 11.65 9.29 -10.86
N ARG A 38 10.76 10.27 -10.66
CA ARG A 38 9.80 10.26 -9.55
C ARG A 38 8.81 9.11 -9.69
N ALA A 39 8.26 8.89 -10.89
CA ALA A 39 7.40 7.75 -11.18
C ALA A 39 8.11 6.41 -10.95
N GLU A 40 9.34 6.24 -11.44
CA GLU A 40 10.14 5.04 -11.18
C GLU A 40 10.43 4.85 -9.69
N THR A 41 10.64 5.94 -8.95
CA THR A 41 10.85 5.89 -7.50
C THR A 41 9.60 5.42 -6.77
N ILE A 42 8.40 5.83 -7.20
CA ILE A 42 7.13 5.33 -6.66
C ILE A 42 7.05 3.81 -6.82
N ARG A 43 7.29 3.28 -8.02
CA ARG A 43 7.28 1.83 -8.29
C ARG A 43 8.30 1.10 -7.43
N TYR A 44 9.51 1.63 -7.34
CA TYR A 44 10.55 1.05 -6.49
C TYR A 44 10.11 0.95 -5.03
N VAL A 45 9.49 2.00 -4.45
CA VAL A 45 9.03 1.98 -3.05
C VAL A 45 7.88 0.99 -2.84
N GLN A 46 6.96 0.87 -3.80
CA GLN A 46 5.90 -0.13 -3.76
C GLN A 46 6.45 -1.56 -3.76
N TYR A 47 7.49 -1.86 -4.53
CA TYR A 47 8.10 -3.19 -4.55
C TYR A 47 9.24 -3.39 -3.54
N PHE A 48 9.65 -2.34 -2.84
CA PHE A 48 10.66 -2.43 -1.78
C PHE A 48 10.09 -3.10 -0.54
N PHE A 49 10.06 -4.43 -0.54
CA PHE A 49 9.51 -5.24 0.55
C PHE A 49 10.35 -6.49 0.80
N LYS A 50 10.47 -6.87 2.07
CA LYS A 50 10.99 -8.16 2.53
C LYS A 50 10.08 -8.64 3.68
N PRO A 51 9.80 -9.95 3.79
CA PRO A 51 8.91 -10.49 4.84
C PRO A 51 9.25 -10.05 6.26
N ASP A 52 10.54 -9.92 6.57
CA ASP A 52 11.02 -9.60 7.93
C ASP A 52 11.30 -8.10 8.15
N MET A 53 10.70 -7.23 7.34
CA MET A 53 10.83 -5.79 7.55
C MET A 53 10.17 -5.36 8.87
N PRO A 54 10.88 -4.59 9.73
CA PRO A 54 10.27 -4.04 10.93
C PRO A 54 9.06 -3.16 10.62
N ALA A 55 8.07 -3.11 11.53
CA ALA A 55 6.86 -2.32 11.35
C ALA A 55 7.13 -0.84 11.01
N HIS A 56 8.13 -0.22 11.65
CA HIS A 56 8.51 1.17 11.35
C HIS A 56 9.02 1.37 9.91
N VAL A 57 9.61 0.34 9.30
CA VAL A 57 10.07 0.37 7.89
C VAL A 57 8.86 0.27 6.96
N LEU A 58 7.88 -0.58 7.29
CA LEU A 58 6.63 -0.67 6.54
C LEU A 58 5.85 0.66 6.56
N GLU A 59 5.78 1.30 7.73
CA GLU A 59 5.18 2.62 7.87
C GLU A 59 5.95 3.70 7.09
N ALA A 60 7.28 3.69 7.14
CA ALA A 60 8.14 4.62 6.42
C ALA A 60 7.94 4.56 4.89
N ARG A 61 7.58 3.40 4.32
CA ARG A 61 7.24 3.29 2.88
C ARG A 61 6.03 4.15 2.53
N GLY A 62 4.98 4.11 3.36
CA GLY A 62 3.80 4.97 3.19
C GLY A 62 4.13 6.45 3.28
N HIS A 63 4.99 6.84 4.24
CA HIS A 63 5.49 8.21 4.36
C HIS A 63 6.29 8.66 3.13
N PHE A 64 7.15 7.79 2.60
CA PHE A 64 7.95 8.12 1.43
C PHE A 64 7.07 8.32 0.19
N LEU A 65 6.06 7.46 -0.02
CA LEU A 65 5.06 7.66 -1.08
C LEU A 65 4.30 8.99 -0.91
N TYR A 66 3.92 9.33 0.32
CA TYR A 66 3.28 10.61 0.63
C TYR A 66 4.15 11.79 0.20
N TYR A 67 5.44 11.77 0.53
CA TYR A 67 6.38 12.82 0.12
C TYR A 67 6.55 12.89 -1.40
N LEU A 68 6.64 11.76 -2.08
CA LEU A 68 6.76 11.71 -3.55
C LEU A 68 5.60 12.42 -4.24
N LEU A 69 4.36 12.21 -3.79
CA LEU A 69 3.19 12.83 -4.41
C LEU A 69 2.93 14.27 -3.99
N THR A 70 3.19 14.60 -2.73
CA THR A 70 2.86 15.94 -2.19
C THR A 70 3.94 16.98 -2.48
N SER A 71 5.14 16.54 -2.89
CA SER A 71 6.23 17.44 -3.32
C SER A 71 6.27 17.71 -4.84
N ILE A 72 5.25 17.25 -5.59
CA ILE A 72 5.12 17.60 -7.01
C ILE A 72 4.76 19.09 -7.12
N PRO A 73 5.48 19.88 -7.96
CA PRO A 73 5.18 21.30 -8.13
C PRO A 73 3.72 21.53 -8.58
N PRO A 74 3.06 22.61 -8.10
CA PRO A 74 1.63 22.87 -8.35
C PRO A 74 1.26 23.17 -9.81
N ASN A 75 2.23 23.30 -10.73
CA ASN A 75 2.01 23.55 -12.16
C ASN A 75 2.51 22.39 -13.04
N SER A 76 2.64 21.19 -12.48
CA SER A 76 3.10 19.99 -13.19
C SER A 76 1.95 18.97 -13.33
N ASP A 77 0.84 19.35 -13.97
CA ASP A 77 -0.38 18.54 -14.01
C ASP A 77 -0.16 17.16 -14.64
N VAL A 78 0.57 17.08 -15.75
CA VAL A 78 0.92 15.82 -16.41
C VAL A 78 1.70 14.90 -15.46
N GLU A 79 2.68 15.44 -14.73
CA GLU A 79 3.45 14.68 -13.74
C GLU A 79 2.56 14.22 -12.58
N GLN A 80 1.68 15.09 -12.08
CA GLN A 80 0.74 14.74 -11.02
C GLN A 80 -0.17 13.58 -11.44
N GLN A 81 -0.77 13.62 -12.64
CA GLN A 81 -1.62 12.54 -13.14
C GLN A 81 -0.84 11.26 -13.39
N TRP A 82 0.37 11.37 -13.95
CA TRP A 82 1.23 10.21 -14.19
C TRP A 82 1.62 9.52 -12.87
N CYS A 83 2.08 10.27 -11.87
CA CYS A 83 2.42 9.72 -10.56
C CYS A 83 1.21 9.09 -9.86
N LYS A 84 0.00 9.69 -9.96
CA LYS A 84 -1.24 9.07 -9.46
C LYS A 84 -1.54 7.74 -10.15
N THR A 85 -1.38 7.69 -11.48
CA THR A 85 -1.56 6.47 -12.27
C THR A 85 -0.64 5.38 -11.76
N VAL A 86 0.65 5.69 -11.63
CA VAL A 86 1.72 4.77 -11.21
C VAL A 86 1.47 4.23 -9.80
N VAL A 87 0.99 5.05 -8.87
CA VAL A 87 0.62 4.63 -7.50
C VAL A 87 -0.54 3.64 -7.51
N TRP A 88 -1.59 3.91 -8.28
CA TRP A 88 -2.80 3.11 -8.29
C TRP A 88 -2.79 1.97 -9.32
N PHE A 89 -1.76 1.86 -10.15
CA PHE A 89 -1.76 0.91 -11.26
C PHE A 89 -1.97 -0.53 -10.78
N ASP A 90 -1.21 -0.97 -9.76
CA ASP A 90 -1.33 -2.32 -9.22
C ASP A 90 -2.67 -2.56 -8.49
N TRP A 91 -3.38 -1.52 -8.06
CA TRP A 91 -4.75 -1.64 -7.55
C TRP A 91 -5.74 -1.87 -8.70
N LEU A 92 -5.58 -1.10 -9.77
CA LEU A 92 -6.45 -1.13 -10.94
C LEU A 92 -6.24 -2.41 -11.77
N THR A 93 -5.06 -3.02 -11.70
CA THR A 93 -4.73 -4.29 -12.35
C THR A 93 -4.47 -5.41 -11.35
N TYR A 94 -5.02 -5.30 -10.14
CA TYR A 94 -4.80 -6.29 -9.10
C TYR A 94 -5.25 -7.69 -9.52
N ASP A 95 -4.42 -8.66 -9.16
CA ASP A 95 -4.64 -10.09 -9.36
C ASP A 95 -4.29 -10.81 -8.04
N PRO A 96 -4.94 -11.94 -7.69
CA PRO A 96 -4.66 -12.67 -6.45
C PRO A 96 -3.21 -13.14 -6.25
N HIS A 97 -2.39 -13.21 -7.30
CA HIS A 97 -0.96 -13.49 -7.21
C HIS A 97 -0.12 -12.26 -6.82
N THR A 98 -0.70 -11.06 -6.87
CA THR A 98 -0.06 -9.81 -6.45
C THR A 98 0.03 -9.75 -4.94
N SER A 99 1.24 -9.62 -4.41
CA SER A 99 1.47 -9.49 -2.96
C SER A 99 0.78 -8.24 -2.42
N VAL A 100 -0.07 -8.40 -1.40
CA VAL A 100 -0.76 -7.27 -0.76
C VAL A 100 0.21 -6.20 -0.23
N GLN A 101 1.43 -6.60 0.16
CA GLN A 101 2.48 -5.72 0.66
C GLN A 101 3.06 -4.76 -0.41
N PHE A 102 2.74 -4.97 -1.68
CA PHE A 102 3.04 -4.04 -2.77
C PHE A 102 1.99 -2.94 -2.91
N ILE A 103 0.73 -3.24 -2.60
CA ILE A 103 -0.40 -2.33 -2.80
C ILE A 103 -0.87 -1.64 -1.51
N GLU A 104 -0.69 -2.26 -0.34
CA GLU A 104 -1.08 -1.70 0.96
C GLU A 104 -0.40 -0.38 1.33
N PRO A 105 0.88 -0.08 0.94
CA PRO A 105 1.51 1.18 1.31
C PRO A 105 0.76 2.40 0.76
N VAL A 106 -0.05 2.24 -0.29
CA VAL A 106 -0.93 3.28 -0.82
C VAL A 106 -1.97 3.69 0.22
N MET A 107 -2.60 2.74 0.90
CA MET A 107 -3.55 3.05 1.98
C MET A 107 -2.84 3.63 3.21
N SER A 108 -1.61 3.19 3.48
CA SER A 108 -0.79 3.82 4.51
C SER A 108 -0.51 5.29 4.20
N MET A 109 -0.14 5.58 2.96
CA MET A 109 0.03 6.95 2.45
C MET A 109 -1.26 7.78 2.55
N ILE A 110 -2.44 7.21 2.20
CA ILE A 110 -3.73 7.92 2.34
C ILE A 110 -4.00 8.31 3.80
N ARG A 111 -3.72 7.41 4.76
CA ARG A 111 -3.85 7.70 6.20
C ARG A 111 -2.96 8.88 6.63
N ILE A 112 -1.71 8.88 6.18
CA ILE A 112 -0.75 9.97 6.44
C ILE A 112 -1.23 11.28 5.80
N ALA A 113 -1.71 11.22 4.56
CA ALA A 113 -2.25 12.37 3.85
C ALA A 113 -3.50 12.93 4.55
N LEU A 114 -4.41 12.10 5.07
CA LEU A 114 -5.58 12.57 5.83
C LEU A 114 -5.21 13.29 7.14
N ALA A 115 -4.09 12.92 7.75
CA ALA A 115 -3.61 13.60 8.95
C ALA A 115 -3.03 14.99 8.63
N ASN A 116 -2.33 15.14 7.50
CA ASN A 116 -1.49 16.30 7.19
C ASN A 116 -2.09 17.24 6.11
N LEU A 117 -2.62 16.68 5.03
CA LEU A 117 -3.14 17.38 3.83
C LEU A 117 -4.43 16.67 3.33
N PRO A 118 -5.57 16.80 4.03
CA PRO A 118 -6.80 16.06 3.70
C PRO A 118 -7.27 16.22 2.26
N SER A 119 -7.13 17.42 1.68
CA SER A 119 -7.50 17.68 0.28
C SER A 119 -6.72 16.81 -0.72
N LYS A 120 -5.44 16.53 -0.44
CA LYS A 120 -4.63 15.63 -1.26
C LYS A 120 -5.08 14.18 -1.11
N ALA A 121 -5.46 13.74 0.09
CA ALA A 121 -6.02 12.40 0.30
C ALA A 121 -7.34 12.21 -0.46
N THR A 122 -8.25 13.19 -0.36
CA THR A 122 -9.52 13.23 -1.10
C THR A 122 -9.27 13.14 -2.60
N ALA A 123 -8.36 13.95 -3.16
CA ALA A 123 -8.02 13.93 -4.58
C ALA A 123 -7.41 12.58 -5.04
N MET A 124 -6.67 11.88 -4.18
CA MET A 124 -6.14 10.55 -4.49
C MET A 124 -7.23 9.47 -4.55
N LEU A 125 -8.20 9.52 -3.63
CA LEU A 125 -9.35 8.62 -3.61
C LEU A 125 -10.28 8.89 -4.79
N GLU A 126 -10.54 10.16 -5.09
CA GLU A 126 -11.32 10.56 -6.27
C GLU A 126 -10.66 10.05 -7.56
N TYR A 127 -9.34 10.21 -7.68
CA TYR A 127 -8.58 9.77 -8.84
C TYR A 127 -8.78 8.26 -9.12
N VAL A 128 -8.61 7.39 -8.12
CA VAL A 128 -8.76 5.94 -8.34
C VAL A 128 -10.20 5.58 -8.72
N CYS A 129 -11.19 6.25 -8.10
CA CYS A 129 -12.59 6.01 -8.42
C CYS A 129 -12.90 6.36 -9.88
N LYS A 130 -12.45 7.51 -10.36
CA LYS A 130 -12.63 7.93 -11.76
C LYS A 130 -11.81 7.07 -12.73
N SER A 131 -10.63 6.63 -12.32
CA SER A 131 -9.72 5.85 -13.17
C SER A 131 -10.30 4.50 -13.59
N VAL A 132 -11.15 3.88 -12.74
CA VAL A 132 -11.82 2.61 -13.04
C VAL A 132 -12.60 2.65 -14.36
N SER A 133 -13.25 3.77 -14.69
CA SER A 133 -14.02 3.92 -15.92
C SER A 133 -13.28 4.67 -17.04
N LEU A 134 -12.25 5.44 -16.71
CA LEU A 134 -11.58 6.33 -17.67
C LEU A 134 -10.31 5.75 -18.31
N ILE A 135 -9.55 4.88 -17.63
CA ILE A 135 -8.26 4.40 -18.18
C ILE A 135 -8.46 3.63 -19.47
N TYR A 136 -9.44 2.72 -19.49
CA TYR A 136 -9.78 1.98 -20.69
C TYR A 136 -11.25 1.53 -20.64
N PRO A 137 -12.17 2.36 -21.16
CA PRO A 137 -13.62 2.20 -20.96
C PRO A 137 -14.16 0.83 -21.38
N ALA A 138 -13.61 0.24 -22.45
CA ALA A 138 -13.98 -1.10 -22.93
C ALA A 138 -13.74 -2.23 -21.93
N ARG A 139 -12.90 -1.99 -20.90
CA ARG A 139 -12.58 -2.95 -19.83
C ARG A 139 -12.95 -2.43 -18.44
N THR A 140 -13.89 -1.48 -18.33
CA THR A 140 -14.33 -0.90 -17.04
C THR A 140 -14.63 -1.98 -16.00
N GLU A 141 -15.38 -3.02 -16.36
CA GLU A 141 -15.73 -4.12 -15.43
C GLU A 141 -14.51 -4.87 -14.90
N LEU A 142 -13.46 -5.03 -15.72
CA LEU A 142 -12.21 -5.65 -15.30
C LEU A 142 -11.49 -4.80 -14.26
N PHE A 143 -11.35 -3.49 -14.51
CA PHE A 143 -10.72 -2.56 -13.57
C PHE A 143 -11.54 -2.43 -12.28
N LYS A 144 -12.87 -2.40 -12.38
CA LYS A 144 -13.76 -2.35 -11.21
C LYS A 144 -13.59 -3.59 -10.35
N LYS A 145 -13.57 -4.79 -10.96
CA LYS A 145 -13.32 -6.05 -10.24
C LYS A 145 -11.95 -6.04 -9.56
N ALA A 146 -10.89 -5.71 -10.30
CA ALA A 146 -9.53 -5.66 -9.77
C ALA A 146 -9.41 -4.69 -8.59
N ALA A 147 -9.94 -3.47 -8.72
CA ALA A 147 -9.93 -2.48 -7.65
C ALA A 147 -10.71 -2.94 -6.40
N ASN A 148 -11.84 -3.64 -6.57
CA ASN A 148 -12.59 -4.24 -5.46
C ASN A 148 -11.81 -5.38 -4.78
N ASP A 149 -11.16 -6.24 -5.55
CA ASP A 149 -10.35 -7.34 -5.01
C ASP A 149 -9.09 -6.82 -4.29
N ALA A 150 -8.47 -5.75 -4.79
CA ALA A 150 -7.38 -5.04 -4.12
C ALA A 150 -7.82 -4.45 -2.77
N MET A 151 -8.99 -3.80 -2.75
CA MET A 151 -9.60 -3.26 -1.54
C MET A 151 -9.85 -4.36 -0.50
N GLN A 152 -10.35 -5.52 -0.93
CA GLN A 152 -10.57 -6.68 -0.06
C GLN A 152 -9.25 -7.22 0.51
N ALA A 153 -8.23 -7.42 -0.33
CA ALA A 153 -6.94 -7.92 0.12
C ALA A 153 -6.31 -6.99 1.16
N VAL A 154 -6.38 -5.68 0.93
CA VAL A 154 -5.86 -4.68 1.87
C VAL A 154 -6.70 -4.61 3.16
N HIS A 155 -8.02 -4.77 3.07
CA HIS A 155 -8.89 -4.88 4.26
C HIS A 155 -8.46 -6.04 5.16
N GLU A 156 -8.22 -7.22 4.59
CA GLU A 156 -7.78 -8.41 5.32
C GLU A 156 -6.40 -8.19 5.95
N TYR A 157 -5.47 -7.59 5.21
CA TYR A 157 -4.15 -7.22 5.71
C TYR A 157 -4.23 -6.28 6.93
N TYR A 158 -5.16 -5.33 6.92
CA TYR A 158 -5.42 -4.42 8.04
C TYR A 158 -6.39 -4.95 9.09
N GLN A 159 -6.73 -6.24 9.07
CA GLN A 159 -7.65 -6.87 10.03
C GLN A 159 -8.99 -6.11 10.17
N GLY A 160 -9.49 -5.56 9.07
CA GLY A 160 -10.76 -4.83 9.03
C GLY A 160 -10.71 -3.37 9.48
N GLY A 161 -9.53 -2.78 9.68
CA GLY A 161 -9.39 -1.35 10.02
C GLY A 161 -9.69 -0.37 8.87
N LEU A 162 -9.93 -0.86 7.66
CA LEU A 162 -10.04 -0.04 6.44
C LEU A 162 -11.34 0.79 6.32
N PRO A 163 -12.54 0.30 6.68
CA PRO A 163 -13.76 1.10 6.63
C PRO A 163 -13.68 2.40 7.44
N ALA A 164 -13.06 2.38 8.62
CA ALA A 164 -12.89 3.59 9.45
C ALA A 164 -12.00 4.66 8.78
N LEU A 165 -11.01 4.23 7.98
CA LEU A 165 -10.19 5.14 7.16
C LEU A 165 -11.03 5.79 6.05
N LEU A 166 -11.84 4.99 5.35
CA LEU A 166 -12.66 5.44 4.22
C LEU A 166 -13.85 6.30 4.66
N ASP A 167 -14.36 6.09 5.87
CA ASP A 167 -15.44 6.88 6.47
C ASP A 167 -14.96 8.12 7.23
N ASN A 168 -13.66 8.42 7.17
CA ASN A 168 -13.10 9.56 7.88
C ASN A 168 -13.83 10.86 7.47
N PRO A 169 -14.30 11.68 8.44
CA PRO A 169 -15.05 12.91 8.16
C PRO A 169 -14.23 13.96 7.40
N ARG A 170 -12.90 13.84 7.39
CA ARG A 170 -12.00 14.72 6.62
C ARG A 170 -11.99 14.44 5.12
N ILE A 171 -12.50 13.29 4.69
CA ILE A 171 -12.77 13.02 3.27
C ILE A 171 -14.05 13.77 2.90
N GLU A 172 -14.13 14.36 1.71
CA GLU A 172 -15.37 15.01 1.28
C GLU A 172 -16.52 13.99 1.16
N ARG A 173 -17.74 14.40 1.52
CA ARG A 173 -18.90 13.49 1.52
C ARG A 173 -19.14 12.87 0.14
N SER A 174 -19.10 13.69 -0.91
CA SER A 174 -19.25 13.23 -2.30
C SER A 174 -18.22 12.17 -2.68
N ILE A 175 -16.98 12.31 -2.20
CA ILE A 175 -15.92 11.33 -2.48
C ILE A 175 -16.11 10.06 -1.66
N ARG A 176 -16.60 10.13 -0.42
CA ARG A 176 -16.98 8.92 0.33
C ARG A 176 -18.10 8.14 -0.36
N GLU A 177 -19.08 8.85 -0.91
CA GLU A 177 -20.17 8.25 -1.70
C GLU A 177 -19.63 7.60 -2.97
N LEU A 178 -18.77 8.29 -3.71
CA LEU A 178 -18.11 7.76 -4.90
C LEU A 178 -17.24 6.52 -4.60
N VAL A 179 -16.53 6.51 -3.47
CA VAL A 179 -15.79 5.33 -2.99
C VAL A 179 -16.75 4.17 -2.74
N ARG A 180 -17.89 4.40 -2.08
CA ARG A 180 -18.88 3.34 -1.84
C ARG A 180 -19.48 2.78 -3.12
N GLU A 181 -19.70 3.62 -4.12
CA GLU A 181 -20.20 3.22 -5.44
C GLU A 181 -19.14 2.43 -6.23
N THR A 182 -17.91 2.94 -6.29
CA THR A 182 -16.81 2.32 -7.04
C THR A 182 -16.45 0.95 -6.46
N PHE A 183 -16.35 0.88 -5.13
CA PHE A 183 -15.96 -0.33 -4.39
C PHE A 183 -17.18 -1.08 -3.83
N SER A 184 -18.29 -1.09 -4.58
CA SER A 184 -19.58 -1.65 -4.16
C SER A 184 -19.48 -3.11 -3.71
N ASP A 185 -18.70 -3.94 -4.42
CA ASP A 185 -18.61 -5.38 -4.15
C ASP A 185 -17.80 -5.64 -2.88
N TYR A 186 -16.80 -4.82 -2.61
CA TYR A 186 -16.08 -4.82 -1.34
C TYR A 186 -17.01 -4.45 -0.18
N PHE A 187 -17.80 -3.38 -0.30
CA PHE A 187 -18.73 -2.97 0.76
C PHE A 187 -19.86 -3.99 0.96
N ALA A 188 -20.36 -4.62 -0.10
CA ALA A 188 -21.37 -5.67 -0.02
C ALA A 188 -20.84 -6.90 0.73
N ARG A 189 -19.59 -7.32 0.47
CA ARG A 189 -18.93 -8.44 1.16
C ARG A 189 -18.71 -8.20 2.65
N ASN A 190 -18.45 -6.95 3.03
CA ASN A 190 -18.11 -6.56 4.40
C ASN A 190 -19.27 -5.84 5.13
N ALA A 191 -20.46 -5.78 4.53
CA ALA A 191 -21.65 -5.35 5.24
C ALA A 191 -21.91 -6.36 6.36
N ALA A 192 -21.99 -5.87 7.60
CA ALA A 192 -22.31 -6.72 8.74
C ALA A 192 -23.60 -7.49 8.43
N ALA A 193 -23.53 -8.83 8.47
CA ALA A 193 -24.74 -9.64 8.43
C ALA A 193 -25.68 -9.14 9.54
N PRO A 194 -26.99 -8.98 9.27
CA PRO A 194 -27.92 -8.61 10.32
C PRO A 194 -27.74 -9.60 11.48
N PRO A 195 -27.67 -9.11 12.74
CA PRO A 195 -27.56 -10.01 13.89
C PRO A 195 -28.69 -11.03 13.79
N PRO A 196 -28.44 -12.33 14.08
CA PRO A 196 -29.50 -13.32 14.06
C PRO A 196 -30.64 -12.80 14.95
N LEU A 197 -31.82 -12.65 14.34
CA LEU A 197 -33.04 -12.32 15.06
C LEU A 197 -33.20 -13.36 16.16
N ILE A 198 -32.89 -12.99 17.40
CA ILE A 198 -33.24 -13.79 18.57
C ILE A 198 -34.77 -13.90 18.50
N PRO A 199 -35.35 -15.10 18.27
CA PRO A 199 -36.80 -15.24 18.27
C PRO A 199 -37.33 -14.74 19.62
N PRO A 200 -38.48 -14.05 19.66
CA PRO A 200 -39.04 -13.56 20.91
C PRO A 200 -39.21 -14.73 21.88
N PRO A 201 -38.93 -14.53 23.19
CA PRO A 201 -39.07 -15.59 24.17
C PRO A 201 -40.52 -16.07 24.15
N VAL A 202 -40.69 -17.37 23.87
CA VAL A 202 -41.98 -18.04 24.01
C VAL A 202 -42.37 -17.91 25.47
N SER A 203 -43.48 -17.21 25.74
CA SER A 203 -44.05 -17.03 27.07
C SER A 203 -44.23 -18.39 27.74
N ALA A 204 -43.46 -18.65 28.80
CA ALA A 204 -43.66 -19.80 29.66
C ALA A 204 -44.94 -19.63 30.49
N PRO A 205 -45.76 -20.68 30.68
CA PRO A 205 -46.96 -20.62 31.52
C PRO A 205 -46.62 -20.37 32.99
N GLN A 206 -47.37 -19.47 33.63
CA GLN A 206 -47.31 -19.22 35.07
C GLN A 206 -47.65 -20.48 35.86
N LEU A 207 -46.72 -20.94 36.71
CA LEU A 207 -46.99 -21.90 37.78
C LEU A 207 -47.09 -21.16 39.11
N THR A 208 -48.25 -21.34 39.72
CA THR A 208 -48.74 -20.88 41.02
C THR A 208 -47.78 -21.12 42.19
N ALA A 209 -47.63 -20.10 43.04
CA ALA A 209 -46.90 -20.13 44.31
C ALA A 209 -47.66 -20.89 45.43
N PRO A 210 -46.95 -21.53 46.37
CA PRO A 210 -47.48 -21.87 47.69
C PRO A 210 -46.92 -20.97 48.83
N PRO A 211 -47.59 -20.93 50.01
CA PRO A 211 -47.51 -19.88 51.03
C PRO A 211 -46.40 -20.06 52.11
N PRO A 212 -46.17 -19.06 53.01
CA PRO A 212 -44.95 -18.94 53.82
C PRO A 212 -45.06 -19.52 55.24
N GLN A 213 -43.92 -19.92 55.83
CA GLN A 213 -43.77 -20.35 57.24
C GLN A 213 -42.31 -20.12 57.77
N PRO A 214 -42.06 -20.06 59.11
CA PRO A 214 -41.54 -18.88 59.83
C PRO A 214 -40.05 -18.94 60.27
N PRO A 215 -39.52 -17.92 61.02
CA PRO A 215 -38.09 -17.64 61.13
C PRO A 215 -37.39 -18.33 62.31
N VAL A 216 -36.09 -18.60 62.16
CA VAL A 216 -35.18 -18.95 63.27
C VAL A 216 -33.91 -18.10 63.19
N THR A 217 -33.49 -17.66 64.38
CA THR A 217 -32.55 -16.59 64.76
C THR A 217 -31.06 -16.96 64.81
N ARG A 218 -30.21 -16.02 64.30
CA ARG A 218 -28.88 -15.50 64.78
C ARG A 218 -27.66 -16.43 65.00
N PRO A 219 -26.39 -15.91 65.14
CA PRO A 219 -25.95 -14.50 65.29
C PRO A 219 -24.70 -13.99 64.49
N GLN A 220 -24.69 -12.66 64.31
CA GLN A 220 -23.62 -11.65 64.42
C GLN A 220 -22.14 -11.97 64.12
N SER A 221 -21.53 -11.18 63.23
CA SER A 221 -20.37 -10.33 63.56
C SER A 221 -20.14 -9.21 62.52
N LEU A 222 -19.77 -8.04 63.03
CA LEU A 222 -19.30 -6.79 62.41
C LEU A 222 -18.01 -6.41 63.20
N PRO A 223 -17.21 -5.37 62.83
CA PRO A 223 -17.27 -4.48 61.67
C PRO A 223 -15.92 -4.28 60.95
N ALA A 224 -16.03 -3.45 59.90
CA ALA A 224 -14.98 -2.90 59.05
C ALA A 224 -14.01 -1.92 59.73
N THR A 225 -12.84 -1.75 59.13
CA THR A 225 -12.00 -0.56 59.29
C THR A 225 -11.47 -0.07 57.95
N THR A 226 -11.66 1.23 57.79
CA THR A 226 -11.17 2.21 56.83
C THR A 226 -9.70 2.11 56.44
N THR A 227 -9.34 2.52 55.22
CA THR A 227 -8.48 3.71 54.94
C THR A 227 -8.09 3.83 53.45
N ALA A 228 -8.34 5.02 52.91
CA ALA A 228 -7.58 5.70 51.85
C ALA A 228 -7.38 7.15 52.39
N PRO A 229 -6.60 8.08 51.77
CA PRO A 229 -5.81 8.01 50.52
C PRO A 229 -4.43 8.72 50.62
N ALA A 230 -3.80 8.96 49.46
CA ALA A 230 -2.92 10.09 49.08
C ALA A 230 -1.38 9.92 49.07
N ASN A 231 -0.81 10.22 47.89
CA ASN A 231 0.39 11.05 47.61
C ASN A 231 1.09 10.54 46.32
N SER A 232 1.80 11.31 45.51
CA SER A 232 1.80 12.71 45.08
C SER A 232 2.88 12.76 43.97
N ASN A 233 2.67 13.56 42.93
CA ASN A 233 3.67 13.83 41.90
C ASN A 233 4.74 14.79 42.44
N HIS A 234 6.03 14.55 42.17
CA HIS A 234 7.02 15.61 41.93
C HIS A 234 8.28 15.13 41.19
N THR A 235 8.46 15.71 40.00
CA THR A 235 9.65 16.20 39.29
C THR A 235 11.04 16.00 39.91
N THR A 236 12.00 15.50 39.11
CA THR A 236 13.40 15.99 39.13
C THR A 236 14.02 16.01 37.74
N SER A 237 14.61 17.16 37.42
CA SER A 237 15.52 17.42 36.32
C SER A 237 16.94 16.98 36.66
N SER A 238 17.69 16.43 35.69
CA SER A 238 19.15 16.61 35.67
C SER A 238 19.68 16.68 34.24
N ARG A 239 20.35 17.81 33.98
CA ARG A 239 21.26 18.03 32.85
C ARG A 239 22.61 17.42 33.23
N GLU A 240 23.24 16.70 32.31
CA GLU A 240 24.71 16.71 32.27
C GLU A 240 25.24 16.64 30.84
N ARG A 241 26.21 17.51 30.59
CA ARG A 241 26.99 17.65 29.35
C ARG A 241 28.20 16.71 29.44
N GLY A 242 28.55 16.06 28.34
CA GLY A 242 29.86 15.42 28.16
C GLY A 242 30.22 15.35 26.69
N ARG A 243 31.33 15.99 26.31
CA ARG A 243 31.79 16.23 24.94
C ARG A 243 33.11 15.49 24.71
N SER A 244 33.29 14.95 23.49
CA SER A 244 34.54 14.86 22.68
C SER A 244 35.18 13.47 22.46
N LYS A 245 35.47 13.23 21.16
CA LYS A 245 36.68 12.60 20.54
C LYS A 245 36.87 11.08 20.77
N ASP A 246 37.32 10.23 19.83
CA ASP A 246 38.09 10.30 18.57
C ASP A 246 37.54 9.22 17.60
N LYS A 247 37.40 9.44 16.29
CA LYS A 247 38.40 9.30 15.20
C LYS A 247 39.25 8.02 15.24
N GLU A 248 39.27 7.34 14.09
CA GLU A 248 40.29 6.38 13.62
C GLU A 248 40.00 4.87 13.80
N LYS A 249 39.33 4.30 12.80
CA LYS A 249 39.63 2.97 12.22
C LYS A 249 38.76 2.73 10.99
N ASN A 250 39.24 3.19 9.83
CA ASN A 250 38.67 2.83 8.54
C ASN A 250 39.82 2.75 7.53
N LYS A 251 40.49 1.59 7.48
CA LYS A 251 41.57 1.31 6.51
C LYS A 251 41.88 -0.19 6.44
N GLU A 252 40.86 -1.02 6.24
CA GLU A 252 41.03 -2.44 5.93
C GLU A 252 39.70 -2.94 5.35
N ASN A 253 39.45 -2.68 4.07
CA ASN A 253 38.40 -3.35 3.27
C ASN A 253 38.47 -3.05 1.77
N GLU A 254 39.59 -2.54 1.25
CA GLU A 254 39.72 -2.14 -0.16
C GLU A 254 40.78 -2.94 -0.92
N LYS A 255 40.94 -4.23 -0.58
CA LYS A 255 41.92 -5.10 -1.25
C LYS A 255 41.43 -6.48 -1.71
N ASP A 256 40.24 -6.93 -1.30
CA ASP A 256 39.77 -8.30 -1.62
C ASP A 256 38.77 -8.40 -2.79
N ASP A 257 38.32 -7.28 -3.38
CA ASP A 257 37.32 -7.30 -4.46
C ASP A 257 37.92 -7.30 -5.88
N LYS A 258 39.25 -7.40 -6.02
CA LYS A 258 39.94 -7.41 -7.33
C LYS A 258 40.42 -8.79 -7.80
N GLU A 259 40.18 -9.85 -7.03
CA GLU A 259 40.66 -11.20 -7.38
C GLU A 259 39.57 -12.22 -7.74
N ARG A 260 38.29 -11.83 -7.78
CA ARG A 260 37.16 -12.74 -8.07
C ARG A 260 36.48 -12.56 -9.44
N VAL A 261 37.10 -11.83 -10.38
CA VAL A 261 36.56 -11.59 -11.74
C VAL A 261 37.42 -12.24 -12.85
N LYS A 262 38.27 -13.23 -12.51
CA LYS A 262 39.02 -14.02 -13.50
C LYS A 262 38.86 -15.52 -13.27
N GLN A 263 37.65 -16.04 -13.42
CA GLN A 263 37.41 -17.44 -13.81
C GLN A 263 35.91 -17.62 -14.03
N ASN A 264 35.51 -17.58 -15.30
CA ASN A 264 34.41 -18.34 -15.91
C ASN A 264 34.36 -17.98 -17.39
N LYS A 265 35.31 -18.52 -18.16
CA LYS A 265 35.18 -18.71 -19.60
C LYS A 265 34.94 -20.20 -19.82
N THR A 266 33.71 -20.57 -20.17
CA THR A 266 33.38 -21.89 -20.68
C THR A 266 33.51 -21.86 -22.22
N PRO A 267 34.04 -22.91 -22.86
CA PRO A 267 34.47 -22.86 -24.25
C PRO A 267 33.32 -23.18 -25.22
N SER A 268 33.36 -22.57 -26.40
CA SER A 268 32.51 -22.90 -27.55
C SER A 268 32.83 -24.32 -28.07
N PRO A 269 31.85 -25.12 -28.51
CA PRO A 269 32.10 -26.34 -29.27
C PRO A 269 32.22 -26.06 -30.78
N PRO A 270 32.88 -26.96 -31.53
CA PRO A 270 33.28 -26.73 -32.91
C PRO A 270 32.14 -26.98 -33.91
N ASN A 271 32.24 -26.31 -35.07
CA ASN A 271 31.39 -26.51 -36.22
C ASN A 271 31.46 -27.94 -36.76
N GLY A 272 30.27 -28.45 -37.16
CA GLY A 272 30.13 -29.33 -38.32
C GLY A 272 29.73 -30.78 -38.03
N THR A 273 28.42 -31.07 -38.10
CA THR A 273 27.87 -32.17 -38.93
C THR A 273 26.38 -31.92 -39.14
N VAL A 274 26.00 -31.79 -40.40
CA VAL A 274 24.65 -31.61 -40.92
C VAL A 274 23.91 -32.94 -40.85
N ILE A 275 22.82 -33.02 -40.06
CA ILE A 275 21.72 -33.97 -40.29
C ILE A 275 20.40 -33.27 -39.91
N SER A 276 19.57 -32.96 -40.91
CA SER A 276 18.18 -32.53 -40.73
C SER A 276 17.31 -33.69 -40.24
N PRO A 277 16.21 -33.38 -39.53
CA PRO A 277 14.93 -33.63 -40.18
C PRO A 277 14.03 -32.39 -40.12
N LYS A 278 13.65 -31.90 -41.30
CA LYS A 278 12.46 -31.06 -41.45
C LYS A 278 11.25 -31.94 -41.13
N VAL A 279 10.64 -31.72 -39.98
CA VAL A 279 9.22 -32.02 -39.82
C VAL A 279 8.51 -30.78 -40.35
N ASP A 280 7.89 -30.91 -41.52
CA ASP A 280 7.10 -29.85 -42.14
C ASP A 280 5.92 -29.51 -41.22
N GLU A 281 6.06 -28.44 -40.42
CA GLU A 281 4.93 -27.81 -39.75
C GLU A 281 4.00 -27.28 -40.86
N PRO A 282 2.71 -27.65 -40.87
CA PRO A 282 1.84 -27.35 -42.00
C PRO A 282 1.77 -25.83 -42.20
N VAL A 283 1.93 -25.39 -43.45
CA VAL A 283 2.01 -23.97 -43.87
C VAL A 283 0.87 -23.10 -43.30
N THR A 284 -0.28 -23.70 -43.04
CA THR A 284 -1.45 -23.09 -42.39
C THR A 284 -1.23 -22.67 -40.93
N LEU A 285 -0.36 -23.35 -40.18
CA LEU A 285 -0.06 -23.03 -38.77
C LEU A 285 0.93 -21.86 -38.64
N GLN A 286 1.89 -21.75 -39.56
CA GLN A 286 2.80 -20.60 -39.60
C GLN A 286 2.10 -19.33 -40.10
N ALA A 287 1.19 -19.45 -41.08
CA ALA A 287 0.35 -18.35 -41.53
C ALA A 287 -0.54 -17.84 -40.38
N LYS A 288 -1.21 -18.73 -39.64
CA LYS A 288 -2.02 -18.37 -38.46
C LYS A 288 -1.22 -17.73 -37.34
N LYS A 289 0.02 -18.20 -37.06
CA LYS A 289 0.89 -17.56 -36.07
C LYS A 289 1.24 -16.14 -36.50
N LYS A 290 1.62 -15.94 -37.76
CA LYS A 290 2.00 -14.62 -38.29
C LYS A 290 0.83 -13.64 -38.29
N GLU A 291 -0.36 -14.10 -38.63
CA GLU A 291 -1.59 -13.31 -38.57
C GLU A 291 -1.92 -12.91 -37.13
N ARG A 292 -1.83 -13.85 -36.19
CA ARG A 292 -2.06 -13.57 -34.75
C ARG A 292 -1.02 -12.62 -34.16
N THR A 293 0.24 -12.69 -34.58
CA THR A 293 1.28 -11.72 -34.18
C THR A 293 0.96 -10.33 -34.71
N LYS A 294 0.49 -10.23 -35.95
CA LYS A 294 0.11 -8.95 -36.55
C LYS A 294 -1.11 -8.33 -35.85
N GLU A 295 -2.12 -9.13 -35.50
CA GLU A 295 -3.27 -8.68 -34.70
C GLU A 295 -2.83 -8.16 -33.32
N ILE A 296 -1.87 -8.81 -32.67
CA ILE A 296 -1.34 -8.35 -31.38
C ILE A 296 -0.61 -7.02 -31.54
N ASP A 297 0.22 -6.86 -32.57
CA ASP A 297 0.94 -5.60 -32.82
C ASP A 297 -0.04 -4.44 -33.12
N GLU A 298 -1.09 -4.70 -33.90
CA GLU A 298 -2.14 -3.71 -34.19
C GLU A 298 -2.92 -3.34 -32.92
N LEU A 299 -3.24 -4.30 -32.04
CA LEU A 299 -3.87 -4.03 -30.76
C LEU A 299 -2.98 -3.24 -29.80
N VAL A 300 -1.66 -3.48 -29.81
CA VAL A 300 -0.70 -2.76 -28.97
C VAL A 300 -0.55 -1.30 -29.43
N GLU A 301 -0.50 -1.04 -30.74
CA GLU A 301 -0.48 0.32 -31.26
C GLU A 301 -1.80 1.05 -30.98
N GLN A 302 -2.95 0.40 -31.17
CA GLN A 302 -4.25 0.98 -30.81
C GLN A 302 -4.31 1.34 -29.32
N LEU A 303 -3.86 0.44 -28.44
CA LEU A 303 -3.84 0.69 -27.00
C LEU A 303 -2.94 1.89 -26.63
N ARG A 304 -1.82 2.06 -27.34
CA ARG A 304 -0.90 3.17 -27.14
C ARG A 304 -1.53 4.50 -27.55
N ASP A 305 -2.24 4.54 -28.67
CA ASP A 305 -2.86 5.76 -29.17
C ASP A 305 -4.13 6.13 -28.38
N ASP A 306 -4.90 5.14 -27.93
CA ASP A 306 -6.01 5.34 -26.99
C ASP A 306 -5.50 5.90 -25.65
N PHE A 307 -4.37 5.36 -25.15
CA PHE A 307 -3.74 5.83 -23.93
C PHE A 307 -3.24 7.28 -24.07
N LYS A 308 -2.57 7.63 -25.18
CA LYS A 308 -2.14 9.02 -25.45
C LYS A 308 -3.33 9.97 -25.53
N THR A 309 -4.39 9.58 -26.23
CA THR A 309 -5.61 10.39 -26.36
C THR A 309 -6.22 10.66 -25.00
N THR A 310 -6.39 9.62 -24.19
CA THR A 310 -6.95 9.72 -22.83
C THR A 310 -6.10 10.62 -21.94
N MET A 311 -4.77 10.50 -22.00
CA MET A 311 -3.85 11.33 -21.20
C MET A 311 -3.82 12.81 -21.63
N VAL A 312 -4.21 13.13 -22.86
CA VAL A 312 -4.34 14.53 -23.34
C VAL A 312 -5.69 15.15 -22.93
N THR A 313 -6.69 14.32 -22.59
CA THR A 313 -8.05 14.77 -22.27
C THR A 313 -8.30 14.90 -20.75
N LEU A 314 -7.35 14.42 -19.92
CA LEU A 314 -7.35 14.49 -18.45
C LEU A 314 -6.42 15.60 -17.94
#